data_AF-R4L1K9-F1
#
_entry.id   AF-R4L1K9-F1
#
_cell.length_a   1.000
_cell.length_b   1.000
_cell.length_c   1.000
_cell.angle_alpha   90.00
_cell.angle_beta   90.00
_cell.angle_gamma   90.00
#
_symmetry.space_group_name_H-M   'P 1'
#
loop_
_entity.id
_entity.type
_entity.pdbx_description
1 polymer ?
#
loop_
_entity_poly.entity_id
_entity_poly.type
_entity_poly.pdbx_seq_one_letter_code
_entity_poly.pdbx_strand_id
1 'polypeptide(L)'
;NGLKRMVPFHNFEEKLEGYAPHLTSLVSGLHYASRPEGFSLQDLVDVDVQDMERWRERILEAIDLQFVHAADGSDLPLDEKNGANILGALIEASSASPNKAFYGSLHNWDHVMMARMH
;
A
#
# COMPACT_ATOMS: atom_id res chain seq x y z
N ASN A 1 -1.94 -4.45 28.42
CA ASN A 1 -3.21 -3.73 28.14
C ASN A 1 -4.43 -4.63 27.89
N GLY A 2 -4.30 -5.95 27.67
CA GLY A 2 -5.48 -6.83 27.56
C GLY A 2 -6.37 -6.59 26.33
N LEU A 3 -5.86 -5.88 25.33
CA LEU A 3 -6.57 -5.54 24.11
C LEU A 3 -6.51 -6.69 23.10
N LYS A 4 -7.49 -6.71 22.18
CA LYS A 4 -7.49 -7.61 21.03
C LYS A 4 -6.30 -7.28 20.10
N ARG A 5 -5.86 -8.27 19.32
CA ARG A 5 -4.91 -8.03 18.22
C ARG A 5 -5.53 -7.05 17.21
N MET A 6 -4.67 -6.26 16.55
CA MET A 6 -5.08 -5.37 15.47
C MET A 6 -5.75 -6.16 14.35
N VAL A 7 -6.78 -5.57 13.77
CA VAL A 7 -7.48 -6.09 12.59
C VAL A 7 -6.81 -5.51 11.34
N PRO A 8 -6.58 -6.30 10.28
CA PRO A 8 -6.00 -5.79 9.03
C PRO A 8 -6.99 -4.88 8.28
N PHE A 9 -6.48 -3.79 7.72
CA PHE A 9 -7.22 -2.94 6.80
C PHE A 9 -7.15 -3.54 5.39
N HIS A 10 -8.14 -4.36 5.04
CA HIS A 10 -8.17 -5.13 3.79
C HIS A 10 -9.28 -4.68 2.83
N ASN A 11 -10.28 -3.96 3.36
CA ASN A 11 -11.33 -3.32 2.59
C ASN A 11 -11.11 -1.79 2.59
N PHE A 12 -10.79 -1.22 1.42
CA PHE A 12 -10.45 0.20 1.29
C PHE A 12 -11.65 1.14 1.48
N GLU A 13 -12.88 0.60 1.49
CA GLU A 13 -14.09 1.34 1.82
C GLU A 13 -14.34 1.47 3.33
N GLU A 14 -13.60 0.72 4.17
CA GLU A 14 -13.76 0.81 5.62
C GLU A 14 -13.38 2.20 6.15
N LYS A 15 -14.18 2.67 7.10
CA LYS A 15 -13.93 3.95 7.78
C LYS A 15 -12.79 3.80 8.77
N LEU A 16 -11.79 4.66 8.64
CA LEU A 16 -10.63 4.69 9.51
C LEU A 16 -10.93 5.46 10.80
N GLU A 17 -10.29 5.01 11.87
CA GLU A 17 -10.27 5.68 13.16
C GLU A 17 -9.55 7.04 13.07
N GLY A 18 -9.98 7.97 13.90
CA GLY A 18 -9.35 9.28 14.03
C GLY A 18 -8.01 9.23 14.76
N TYR A 19 -7.09 10.14 14.41
CA TYR A 19 -5.83 10.31 15.11
C TYR A 19 -5.32 11.74 15.02
N ALA A 20 -4.94 12.32 16.16
CA ALA A 20 -4.37 13.66 16.26
C ALA A 20 -2.92 13.56 16.77
N PRO A 21 -1.90 13.80 15.91
CA PRO A 21 -0.50 13.61 16.29
C PRO A 21 0.02 14.67 17.25
N HIS A 22 -0.57 15.87 17.27
CA HIS A 22 -0.08 17.02 18.05
C HIS A 22 1.40 17.37 17.77
N LEU A 23 1.83 17.21 16.52
CA LEU A 23 3.19 17.51 16.08
C LEU A 23 3.24 18.78 15.23
N THR A 24 4.29 19.58 15.44
CA THR A 24 4.56 20.82 14.70
C THR A 24 5.91 20.71 14.03
N SER A 25 5.98 21.05 12.75
CA SER A 25 7.24 21.24 12.04
C SER A 25 7.88 22.56 12.47
N LEU A 26 9.05 22.50 13.12
CA LEU A 26 9.78 23.71 13.52
C LEU A 26 10.36 24.48 12.33
N VAL A 27 10.43 23.87 11.15
CA VAL A 27 10.95 24.50 9.93
C VAL A 27 9.93 25.44 9.32
N SER A 28 8.66 25.04 9.25
CA SER A 28 7.58 25.83 8.63
C SER A 28 6.61 26.46 9.63
N GLY A 29 6.61 26.02 10.88
CA GLY A 29 5.59 26.35 11.87
C GLY A 29 4.23 25.65 11.65
N LEU A 30 4.10 24.83 10.59
CA LEU A 30 2.87 24.10 10.29
C LEU A 30 2.74 22.83 11.13
N HIS A 31 1.51 22.41 11.37
CA HIS A 31 1.20 21.16 12.05
C HIS A 31 1.06 20.00 11.06
N TYR A 32 1.38 18.78 11.51
CA TYR A 32 0.89 17.59 10.83
C TYR A 32 -0.63 17.54 10.97
N ALA A 33 -1.33 17.30 9.86
CA ALA A 33 -2.79 17.25 9.86
C ALA A 33 -3.28 16.16 10.83
N SER A 34 -4.32 16.50 11.60
CA SER A 34 -5.08 15.52 12.37
C SER A 34 -6.15 14.93 11.49
N ARG A 35 -6.43 13.64 11.66
CA ARG A 35 -7.47 12.93 10.92
C ARG A 35 -8.66 12.69 11.82
N PRO A 36 -9.85 13.23 11.53
CA PRO A 36 -11.06 12.85 12.26
C PRO A 36 -11.47 11.41 11.95
N GLU A 37 -12.33 10.83 12.79
CA GLU A 37 -12.90 9.51 12.52
C GLU A 37 -13.88 9.53 11.34
N GLY A 38 -14.08 8.38 10.69
CA GLY A 38 -15.20 8.17 9.78
C GLY A 38 -14.92 8.37 8.29
N PHE A 39 -13.67 8.63 7.92
CA PHE A 39 -13.23 8.76 6.52
C PHE A 39 -12.73 7.42 5.97
N SER A 40 -13.04 7.14 4.71
CA SER A 40 -12.46 6.03 3.91
C SER A 40 -11.43 6.59 2.94
N LEU A 41 -10.62 5.72 2.32
CA LEU A 41 -9.70 6.15 1.27
C LEU A 41 -10.45 6.86 0.13
N GLN A 42 -9.80 7.86 -0.46
CA GLN A 42 -10.32 8.66 -1.56
C GLN A 42 -9.25 8.82 -2.63
N ASP A 43 -9.70 9.00 -3.87
CA ASP A 43 -8.83 9.20 -5.01
C ASP A 43 -7.95 10.44 -4.84
N LEU A 44 -6.72 10.33 -5.32
CA LEU A 44 -5.79 11.43 -5.47
C LEU A 44 -5.62 11.76 -6.95
N VAL A 45 -5.03 12.91 -7.25
CA VAL A 45 -4.73 13.31 -8.63
C VAL A 45 -3.83 12.30 -9.34
N ASP A 46 -2.93 11.64 -8.59
CA ASP A 46 -1.89 10.76 -9.13
C ASP A 46 -2.30 9.27 -9.17
N VAL A 47 -3.29 8.86 -8.37
CA VAL A 47 -3.68 7.46 -8.18
C VAL A 47 -5.10 7.38 -7.63
N ASP A 48 -5.90 6.44 -8.14
CA ASP A 48 -7.24 6.16 -7.64
C ASP A 48 -7.27 4.94 -6.69
N VAL A 49 -8.32 4.82 -5.88
CA VAL A 49 -8.49 3.67 -4.96
C VAL A 49 -8.60 2.36 -5.76
N GLN A 50 -9.12 2.42 -6.98
CA GLN A 50 -9.25 1.25 -7.86
C GLN A 50 -7.89 0.74 -8.37
N ASP A 51 -6.87 1.59 -8.54
CA ASP A 51 -5.49 1.20 -8.83
C ASP A 51 -4.94 0.35 -7.69
N MET A 52 -5.18 0.78 -6.44
CA MET A 52 -4.75 0.06 -5.24
C MET A 52 -5.38 -1.33 -5.16
N GLU A 53 -6.69 -1.42 -5.41
CA GLU A 53 -7.40 -2.70 -5.46
C GLU A 53 -6.85 -3.59 -6.57
N ARG A 54 -6.64 -3.05 -7.78
CA ARG A 54 -6.08 -3.80 -8.90
C ARG A 54 -4.67 -4.32 -8.61
N TRP A 55 -3.83 -3.54 -7.95
CA TRP A 55 -2.49 -3.98 -7.55
C TRP A 55 -2.56 -5.09 -6.50
N ARG A 56 -3.43 -4.97 -5.49
CA ARG A 56 -3.68 -6.05 -4.52
C ARG A 56 -4.09 -7.34 -5.23
N GLU A 57 -5.09 -7.29 -6.11
CA GLU A 57 -5.58 -8.47 -6.83
C GLU A 57 -4.49 -9.12 -7.69
N ARG A 58 -3.72 -8.32 -8.45
CA ARG A 58 -2.60 -8.84 -9.26
C ARG A 58 -1.52 -9.51 -8.43
N ILE A 59 -1.20 -8.94 -7.26
CA ILE A 59 -0.21 -9.53 -6.34
C ILE A 59 -0.73 -10.86 -5.78
N LEU A 60 -2.01 -10.92 -5.38
CA LEU A 60 -2.63 -12.15 -4.90
C LEU A 60 -2.69 -13.23 -5.99
N GLU A 61 -3.06 -12.86 -7.21
CA GLU A 61 -3.06 -13.76 -8.37
C GLU A 61 -1.66 -14.34 -8.64
N ALA A 62 -0.61 -13.51 -8.62
CA ALA A 62 0.76 -13.97 -8.78
C ALA A 62 1.20 -14.93 -7.67
N ILE A 63 0.75 -14.70 -6.43
CA ILE A 63 0.98 -15.61 -5.30
C ILE A 63 0.28 -16.94 -5.57
N ASP A 64 -0.99 -16.93 -5.96
CA ASP A 64 -1.76 -18.16 -6.21
C ASP A 64 -1.20 -18.97 -7.40
N LEU A 65 -0.72 -18.29 -8.44
CA LEU A 65 -0.08 -18.90 -9.61
C LEU A 65 1.37 -19.33 -9.37
N GLN A 66 2.00 -18.88 -8.27
CA GLN A 66 3.39 -19.15 -7.90
C GLN A 66 4.44 -18.56 -8.85
N PHE A 67 4.10 -17.51 -9.60
CA PHE A 67 5.04 -16.75 -10.42
C PHE A 67 4.57 -15.31 -10.65
N VAL A 68 5.50 -14.42 -11.00
CA VAL A 68 5.22 -13.00 -11.32
C VAL A 68 5.58 -12.69 -12.76
N HIS A 69 4.82 -11.80 -13.39
CA HIS A 69 5.08 -11.34 -14.76
C HIS A 69 6.11 -10.19 -14.75
N ALA A 70 7.31 -10.43 -15.25
CA ALA A 70 8.32 -9.40 -15.44
C ALA A 70 7.97 -8.47 -16.61
N ALA A 71 8.55 -7.26 -16.61
CA ALA A 71 8.29 -6.27 -17.66
C ALA A 71 8.76 -6.69 -19.06
N ASP A 72 9.68 -7.65 -19.15
CA ASP A 72 10.16 -8.23 -20.40
C ASP A 72 9.25 -9.36 -20.94
N GLY A 73 8.16 -9.67 -20.23
CA GLY A 73 7.20 -10.72 -20.58
C GLY A 73 7.60 -12.11 -20.10
N SER A 74 8.70 -12.25 -19.35
CA SER A 74 9.06 -13.52 -18.70
C SER A 74 8.29 -13.72 -17.39
N ASP A 75 8.12 -14.99 -17.02
CA ASP A 75 7.55 -15.37 -15.72
C ASP A 75 8.68 -15.73 -14.75
N LEU A 76 8.71 -15.04 -13.60
CA LEU A 76 9.67 -15.30 -12.53
C LEU A 76 9.01 -16.15 -11.44
N PRO A 77 9.49 -17.37 -11.17
CA PRO A 77 8.86 -18.24 -10.17
C PRO A 77 9.04 -17.68 -8.74
N LEU A 78 8.01 -17.82 -7.92
CA LEU A 78 8.03 -17.52 -6.49
C LEU A 78 8.52 -18.75 -5.71
N ASP A 79 9.82 -19.05 -5.84
CA ASP A 79 10.44 -20.18 -5.15
C ASP A 79 10.73 -19.88 -3.66
N GLU A 80 11.03 -20.93 -2.87
CA GLU A 80 11.33 -20.80 -1.44
C GLU A 80 12.54 -19.90 -1.15
N LYS A 81 13.45 -19.73 -2.11
CA LYS A 81 14.71 -19.00 -1.93
C LYS A 81 14.54 -17.50 -2.17
N ASN A 82 13.74 -17.11 -3.15
CA ASN A 82 13.67 -15.75 -3.68
C ASN A 82 12.25 -15.17 -3.67
N GLY A 83 11.20 -16.00 -3.52
CA GLY A 83 9.81 -15.57 -3.62
C GLY A 83 9.47 -14.42 -2.67
N ALA A 84 9.91 -14.50 -1.41
CA ALA A 84 9.71 -13.42 -0.44
C ALA A 84 10.43 -12.12 -0.83
N ASN A 85 11.64 -12.20 -1.40
CA ASN A 85 12.39 -11.04 -1.86
C ASN A 85 11.72 -10.39 -3.08
N ILE A 86 11.23 -11.19 -4.02
CA ILE A 86 10.47 -10.73 -5.18
C ILE A 86 9.18 -10.03 -4.73
N LEU A 87 8.40 -10.67 -3.84
CA LEU A 87 7.16 -10.10 -3.30
C LEU A 87 7.42 -8.80 -2.53
N GLY A 88 8.47 -8.75 -1.70
CA GLY A 88 8.86 -7.51 -1.01
C GLY A 88 9.14 -6.37 -2.00
N ALA A 89 9.91 -6.66 -3.06
CA ALA A 89 10.19 -5.68 -4.10
C ALA A 89 8.95 -5.22 -4.86
N LEU A 90 7.94 -6.08 -5.03
CA LEU A 90 6.66 -5.75 -5.67
C LEU A 90 5.73 -4.91 -4.77
N ILE A 91 5.54 -5.33 -3.51
CA ILE A 91 4.57 -4.76 -2.56
C ILE A 91 4.99 -3.34 -2.13
N GLU A 92 6.27 -3.15 -1.80
CA GLU A 92 6.83 -1.81 -1.56
C GLU A 92 6.95 -1.02 -2.87
N ALA A 93 7.28 -1.73 -3.96
CA ALA A 93 7.73 -1.23 -5.26
C ALA A 93 9.04 -0.44 -5.23
N SER A 94 10.08 -1.11 -4.74
CA SER A 94 11.47 -0.65 -4.85
C SER A 94 11.92 -0.60 -6.32
N SER A 95 13.11 -0.04 -6.58
CA SER A 95 13.72 -0.07 -7.91
C SER A 95 13.97 -1.48 -8.45
N ALA A 96 13.92 -2.50 -7.59
CA ALA A 96 14.09 -3.90 -7.95
C ALA A 96 12.76 -4.60 -8.33
N SER A 97 11.62 -3.89 -8.32
CA SER A 97 10.33 -4.45 -8.74
C SER A 97 10.40 -4.96 -10.18
N PRO A 98 10.14 -6.26 -10.44
CA PRO A 98 10.22 -6.83 -11.79
C PRO A 98 9.27 -6.19 -12.82
N ASN A 99 8.15 -5.61 -12.35
CA ASN A 99 7.16 -4.97 -13.21
C ASN A 99 6.30 -3.95 -12.45
N LYS A 100 6.91 -2.80 -12.11
CA LYS A 100 6.24 -1.73 -11.37
C LYS A 100 5.01 -1.15 -12.09
N ALA A 101 5.01 -1.14 -13.42
CA ALA A 101 3.86 -0.66 -14.20
C ALA A 101 2.63 -1.56 -14.03
N PHE A 102 2.83 -2.86 -13.81
CA PHE A 102 1.74 -3.82 -13.62
C PHE A 102 1.34 -3.99 -12.15
N TYR A 103 2.30 -4.14 -11.24
CA TYR A 103 2.04 -4.39 -9.81
C TYR A 103 1.97 -3.13 -8.95
N GLY A 104 2.30 -1.95 -9.50
CA GLY A 104 2.13 -0.68 -8.82
C GLY A 104 3.12 -0.43 -7.68
N SER A 105 2.67 0.30 -6.66
CA SER A 105 3.40 0.60 -5.41
C SER A 105 2.44 0.65 -4.23
N LEU A 106 1.81 -0.49 -3.95
CA LEU A 106 0.70 -0.63 -3.01
C LEU A 106 1.04 -0.05 -1.62
N HIS A 107 2.09 -0.53 -0.97
CA HIS A 107 2.45 -0.07 0.38
C HIS A 107 2.71 1.44 0.44
N ASN A 108 3.44 2.00 -0.53
CA ASN A 108 3.80 3.41 -0.49
C ASN A 108 2.60 4.32 -0.77
N TRP A 109 1.73 3.93 -1.72
CA TRP A 109 0.53 4.70 -2.00
C TRP A 109 -0.50 4.62 -0.88
N ASP A 110 -0.57 3.51 -0.14
CA ASP A 110 -1.38 3.41 1.07
C ASP A 110 -0.96 4.48 2.10
N HIS A 111 0.36 4.64 2.34
CA HIS A 111 0.86 5.71 3.21
C HIS A 111 0.46 7.10 2.71
N VAL A 112 0.60 7.36 1.40
CA VAL A 112 0.30 8.67 0.81
C VAL A 112 -1.20 8.99 0.90
N MET A 113 -2.06 8.04 0.56
CA MET A 113 -3.51 8.21 0.63
C MET A 113 -3.96 8.45 2.06
N MET A 114 -3.53 7.62 3.02
CA MET A 114 -3.88 7.79 4.43
C MET A 114 -3.35 9.08 5.04
N ALA A 115 -2.16 9.55 4.62
CA ALA A 115 -1.57 10.81 5.10
C ALA A 115 -2.27 12.06 4.54
N ARG A 116 -2.87 11.97 3.35
CA ARG A 116 -3.61 13.06 2.71
C ARG A 116 -5.10 13.05 3.03
N MET A 117 -5.55 12.13 3.87
CA MET A 117 -6.94 12.03 4.32
C MET A 117 -7.18 12.94 5.53
N HIS A 118 -7.67 14.16 5.28
CA HIS A 118 -8.01 15.17 6.30
C HIS A 118 -9.06 16.16 5.79
#